data_AF-A0A7J9VCU0-F1
#
_entry.id   AF-A0A7J9VCU0-F1
#
_cell.length_a   1.000
_cell.length_b   1.000
_cell.length_c   1.000
_cell.angle_alpha   90.00
_cell.angle_beta   90.00
_cell.angle_gamma   90.00
#
_symmetry.space_group_name_H-M   'P 1'
#
loop_
_entity.id
_entity.type
_entity.pdbx_description
1 polymer ?
#
loop_
_entity_poly.entity_id
_entity_poly.type
_entity_poly.pdbx_seq_one_letter_code
_entity_poly.pdbx_strand_id
1 'polypeptide(L)'
;MPRESGRGLLDGLRLAMLVVPAILSVGVAAILIANHTPVFEWLAAPVEPVISLLGIPDSTVVAQSAVIGISEMFLPALLAVDTALAAKFFVAALSLTQIFFFSATIPLLLSLELPVKLWHCLVLFVLRTLIALPVLALATHLLF
;
A
#
# COMPACT_ATOMS: atom_id res chain seq x y z
N MET A 1 -28.40 18.44 -18.79
CA MET A 1 -27.31 19.30 -18.30
C MET A 1 -27.36 19.62 -16.80
N PRO A 2 -28.13 20.58 -16.22
CA PRO A 2 -28.01 20.90 -14.78
C PRO A 2 -28.54 19.81 -13.83
N ARG A 3 -29.53 19.01 -14.26
CA ARG A 3 -30.06 17.88 -13.48
C ARG A 3 -29.10 16.68 -13.41
N GLU A 4 -28.25 16.52 -14.42
CA GLU A 4 -27.27 15.42 -14.47
C GLU A 4 -26.08 15.69 -13.56
N SER A 5 -25.66 16.96 -13.45
CA SER A 5 -24.62 17.38 -12.50
C SER A 5 -25.03 17.12 -11.04
N GLY A 6 -26.27 17.49 -10.67
CA GLY A 6 -26.79 17.22 -9.33
C GLY A 6 -26.93 15.72 -9.01
N ARG A 7 -27.31 14.91 -10.00
CA ARG A 7 -27.38 13.45 -9.86
C ARG A 7 -25.99 12.82 -9.72
N GLY A 8 -25.03 13.27 -10.53
CA GLY A 8 -23.64 12.83 -10.43
C GLY A 8 -23.00 13.16 -9.08
N LEU A 9 -23.28 14.34 -8.52
CA LEU A 9 -22.84 14.71 -7.17
C LEU A 9 -23.43 13.78 -6.12
N LEU A 10 -24.74 13.49 -6.19
CA LEU A 10 -25.41 12.60 -5.24
C LEU A 10 -24.86 11.16 -5.33
N ASP A 11 -24.64 10.66 -6.54
CA ASP A 11 -24.10 9.32 -6.77
C ASP A 11 -22.64 9.21 -6.27
N GLY A 12 -21.82 10.25 -6.48
CA GLY A 12 -20.48 10.33 -5.91
C GLY A 12 -20.49 10.37 -4.38
N LEU A 13 -21.40 11.14 -3.78
CA LEU A 13 -21.60 11.17 -2.32
C LEU A 13 -22.00 9.79 -1.77
N ARG A 14 -22.91 9.08 -2.44
CA ARG A 14 -23.31 7.73 -2.06
C ARG A 14 -22.15 6.75 -2.14
N LEU A 15 -21.34 6.82 -3.20
CA LEU A 15 -20.15 6.00 -3.34
C LEU A 15 -19.13 6.29 -2.22
N ALA A 16 -18.89 7.57 -1.93
CA ALA A 16 -17.98 7.97 -0.85
C ALA A 16 -18.44 7.41 0.51
N MET A 17 -19.74 7.53 0.83
CA MET A 17 -20.30 6.98 2.07
C MET A 17 -20.21 5.45 2.17
N LEU A 18 -20.09 4.74 1.04
CA LEU A 18 -19.89 3.28 1.01
C LEU A 18 -18.42 2.90 1.21
N VAL A 19 -17.50 3.63 0.57
CA VAL A 19 -16.07 3.25 0.49
C VAL A 19 -15.26 3.80 1.67
N VAL A 20 -15.51 5.05 2.10
CA VAL A 20 -14.72 5.71 3.14
C VAL A 20 -14.72 4.96 4.48
N PRO A 21 -15.86 4.44 5.00
CA PRO A 21 -15.85 3.70 6.26
C PRO A 21 -14.96 2.46 6.24
N ALA A 22 -14.93 1.73 5.12
CA ALA A 22 -14.08 0.56 4.96
C ALA A 22 -12.60 0.94 4.95
N ILE A 23 -12.23 2.00 4.21
CA ILE A 23 -10.86 2.54 4.18
C ILE A 23 -10.41 2.98 5.57
N LEU A 24 -11.22 3.76 6.27
CA LEU A 24 -10.88 4.24 7.62
C LEU A 24 -10.77 3.09 8.61
N SER A 25 -11.68 2.11 8.56
CA SER A 25 -11.68 0.99 9.50
C SER A 25 -10.42 0.13 9.36
N VAL A 26 -10.07 -0.23 8.11
CA VAL A 26 -8.84 -1.01 7.83
C VAL A 26 -7.58 -0.18 8.11
N GLY A 27 -7.56 1.09 7.70
CA GLY A 27 -6.42 1.98 7.90
C GLY A 27 -6.11 2.24 9.38
N VAL A 28 -7.13 2.58 10.18
CA VAL A 28 -6.96 2.79 11.63
C VAL A 28 -6.52 1.51 12.32
N ALA A 29 -7.12 0.36 12.00
CA ALA A 29 -6.71 -0.92 12.56
C ALA A 29 -5.23 -1.22 12.25
N ALA A 30 -4.80 -1.01 11.00
CA ALA A 30 -3.41 -1.21 10.59
C ALA A 30 -2.43 -0.26 11.31
N ILE A 31 -2.78 1.02 11.46
CA ILE A 31 -1.98 1.99 12.22
C ILE A 31 -1.86 1.58 13.68
N LEU A 32 -2.96 1.14 14.32
CA LEU A 32 -2.94 0.69 15.72
C LEU A 32 -2.04 -0.55 15.88
N ILE A 33 -2.16 -1.52 14.98
CA ILE A 33 -1.30 -2.71 14.97
C ILE A 33 0.17 -2.31 14.77
N ALA A 34 0.45 -1.40 13.83
CA ALA A 34 1.82 -0.95 13.54
C ALA A 34 2.47 -0.19 14.70
N ASN A 35 1.72 0.63 15.42
CA ASN A 35 2.28 1.45 16.51
C ASN A 35 2.28 0.76 17.88
N HIS A 36 1.44 -0.26 18.09
CA HIS A 36 1.29 -0.90 19.40
C HIS A 36 1.73 -2.37 19.43
N THR A 37 2.09 -2.97 18.29
CA THR A 37 2.53 -4.37 18.22
C THR A 37 3.71 -4.54 17.26
N PRO A 38 4.57 -5.54 17.46
CA PRO A 38 5.72 -5.80 16.58
C PRO A 38 5.33 -6.52 15.27
N VAL A 39 4.05 -6.64 14.94
CA VAL A 39 3.58 -7.45 13.80
C VAL A 39 4.20 -6.96 12.48
N PHE A 40 4.14 -5.65 12.21
CA PHE A 40 4.73 -5.10 10.98
C PHE A 40 6.26 -5.08 11.00
N GLU A 41 6.87 -5.00 12.18
CA GLU A 41 8.33 -5.14 12.32
C GLU A 41 8.79 -6.54 11.94
N TRP A 42 8.12 -7.59 12.45
CA TRP A 42 8.43 -8.98 12.10
C TRP A 42 8.21 -9.29 10.62
N LEU A 43 7.14 -8.74 10.04
CA LEU A 43 6.87 -8.90 8.61
C LEU A 43 7.86 -8.12 7.73
N ALA A 44 8.38 -6.99 8.22
CA ALA A 44 9.37 -6.17 7.52
C ALA A 44 10.81 -6.69 7.66
N ALA A 45 11.13 -7.42 8.74
CA ALA A 45 12.45 -7.98 8.99
C ALA A 45 13.08 -8.73 7.80
N PRO A 46 12.35 -9.58 7.02
CA PRO A 46 12.92 -10.19 5.82
C PRO A 46 13.10 -9.24 4.63
N VAL A 47 12.37 -8.11 4.61
CA VAL A 47 12.39 -7.12 3.52
C VAL A 47 13.50 -6.09 3.73
N GLU A 48 13.77 -5.69 4.97
CA GLU A 48 14.81 -4.73 5.34
C GLU A 48 16.20 -5.00 4.76
N PRO A 49 16.79 -6.20 4.86
CA PRO A 49 18.11 -6.46 4.27
C PRO A 49 18.09 -6.32 2.74
N VAL A 50 16.96 -6.59 2.09
CA VAL A 50 16.80 -6.39 0.64
C VAL A 50 16.81 -4.90 0.31
N ILE A 51 16.09 -4.07 1.05
CA ILE A 51 16.08 -2.61 0.87
C ILE A 51 17.47 -2.02 1.11
N SER A 52 18.14 -2.47 2.17
CA SER A 52 19.51 -2.04 2.50
C SER A 52 20.50 -2.42 1.39
N LEU A 53 20.40 -3.64 0.85
CA LEU A 53 21.22 -4.10 -0.28
C LEU A 53 20.97 -3.27 -1.55
N LEU A 54 19.73 -2.81 -1.76
CA LEU A 54 19.37 -1.92 -2.85
C LEU A 54 19.87 -0.48 -2.64
N GLY A 55 20.50 -0.16 -1.50
CA GLY A 55 21.08 1.14 -1.22
C GLY A 55 20.05 2.25 -1.01
N ILE A 56 18.81 1.90 -0.65
CA ILE A 56 17.77 2.90 -0.37
C ILE A 56 17.94 3.40 1.08
N PRO A 57 17.97 4.72 1.32
CA PRO A 57 18.08 5.28 2.67
C PRO A 57 16.86 4.91 3.54
N ASP A 58 17.02 5.02 4.86
CA ASP A 58 15.95 4.73 5.84
C ASP A 58 15.36 3.31 5.71
N SER A 59 16.21 2.31 5.44
CA SER A 59 15.81 0.95 5.05
C SER A 59 14.80 0.29 5.99
N THR A 60 14.92 0.53 7.30
CA THR A 60 13.97 0.03 8.30
C THR A 60 12.57 0.59 8.09
N VAL A 61 12.44 1.91 7.94
CA VAL A 61 11.15 2.60 7.72
C VAL A 61 10.58 2.22 6.35
N VAL A 62 11.44 2.16 5.32
CA VAL A 62 11.04 1.75 3.97
C VAL A 62 10.53 0.31 3.95
N ALA A 63 11.18 -0.61 4.66
CA ALA A 63 10.74 -2.00 4.74
C ALA A 63 9.40 -2.15 5.46
N GLN A 64 9.21 -1.46 6.59
CA GLN A 64 7.91 -1.41 7.27
C GLN A 64 6.82 -0.82 6.37
N SER A 65 7.13 0.26 5.65
CA SER A 65 6.23 0.90 4.69
C SER A 65 5.87 -0.03 3.52
N ALA A 66 6.82 -0.82 3.02
CA ALA A 66 6.58 -1.77 1.93
C ALA A 66 5.57 -2.87 2.31
N VAL A 67 5.57 -3.29 3.58
CA VAL A 67 4.70 -4.36 4.08
C VAL A 67 3.33 -3.83 4.46
N ILE A 68 3.26 -2.71 5.19
CA ILE A 68 1.97 -2.14 5.65
C ILE A 68 1.07 -1.71 4.49
N GLY A 69 1.64 -1.50 3.30
CA GLY A 69 0.92 -1.24 2.05
C GLY A 69 -0.15 -2.26 1.70
N ILE A 70 -0.05 -3.51 2.20
CA ILE A 70 -1.11 -4.51 2.02
C ILE A 70 -2.39 -4.16 2.78
N SER A 71 -2.30 -3.35 3.83
CA SER A 71 -3.47 -2.89 4.55
C SER A 71 -4.18 -1.81 3.76
N GLU A 72 -3.42 -0.82 3.29
CA GLU A 72 -3.90 0.35 2.58
C GLU A 72 -2.71 1.02 1.83
N MET A 73 -2.94 1.58 0.63
CA MET A 73 -1.90 2.07 -0.29
C MET A 73 -1.26 3.43 0.07
N PHE A 74 -1.94 4.26 0.87
CA PHE A 74 -1.50 5.56 1.38
C PHE A 74 -0.74 5.47 2.71
N LEU A 75 -0.97 4.43 3.54
CA LEU A 75 -0.21 4.23 4.78
C LEU A 75 1.31 4.17 4.62
N PRO A 76 1.88 3.56 3.56
CA PRO A 76 3.32 3.59 3.32
C PRO A 76 3.86 5.02 3.22
N ALA A 77 3.15 5.90 2.50
CA ALA A 77 3.56 7.30 2.35
C ALA A 77 3.47 8.06 3.68
N LEU A 78 2.49 7.73 4.53
CA LEU A 78 2.35 8.30 5.87
C LEU A 78 3.54 7.94 6.79
N LEU A 79 4.03 6.71 6.71
CA LEU A 79 5.19 6.27 7.51
C LEU A 79 6.52 6.83 7.00
N ALA A 80 6.62 7.09 5.69
CA ALA A 80 7.83 7.62 5.07
C ALA A 80 7.97 9.16 5.17
N VAL A 81 7.06 9.87 5.86
CA VAL A 81 7.00 11.35 5.88
C VAL A 81 8.30 12.02 6.32
N ASP A 82 9.07 11.42 7.22
CA ASP A 82 10.33 11.99 7.73
C ASP A 82 11.59 11.39 7.11
N THR A 83 11.44 10.50 6.13
CA THR A 83 12.57 9.86 5.43
C THR A 83 13.22 10.77 4.39
N ALA A 84 14.39 10.38 3.89
CA ALA A 84 15.07 11.04 2.79
C ALA A 84 14.21 11.11 1.52
N LEU A 85 14.44 12.09 0.66
CA LEU A 85 13.63 12.29 -0.55
C LEU A 85 13.62 11.07 -1.48
N ALA A 86 14.77 10.40 -1.63
CA ALA A 86 14.89 9.16 -2.39
C ALA A 86 14.04 8.02 -1.79
N ALA A 87 14.01 7.88 -0.46
CA ALA A 87 13.18 6.90 0.23
C ALA A 87 11.68 7.21 0.08
N LYS A 88 11.28 8.48 0.22
CA LYS A 88 9.90 8.94 -0.02
C LYS A 88 9.42 8.59 -1.43
N PHE A 89 10.23 8.88 -2.44
CA PHE A 89 9.93 8.52 -3.81
C PHE A 89 9.77 7.00 -3.97
N PHE A 90 10.74 6.24 -3.47
CA PHE A 90 10.71 4.78 -3.55
C PHE A 90 9.45 4.18 -2.91
N VAL A 91 9.12 4.61 -1.69
CA VAL A 91 7.94 4.12 -0.95
C VAL A 91 6.64 4.49 -1.66
N ALA A 92 6.50 5.75 -2.12
CA ALA A 92 5.31 6.19 -2.84
C ALA A 92 5.11 5.43 -4.16
N ALA A 93 6.20 5.18 -4.91
CA ALA A 93 6.13 4.41 -6.14
C ALA A 93 5.82 2.93 -5.88
N LEU A 94 6.39 2.35 -4.83
CA LEU A 94 6.19 0.95 -4.46
C LEU A 94 4.74 0.69 -4.05
N SER A 95 4.15 1.53 -3.21
CA SER A 95 2.79 1.33 -2.72
C SER A 95 1.74 1.36 -3.83
N LEU A 96 1.92 2.26 -4.80
CA LEU A 96 1.06 2.34 -5.99
C LEU A 96 1.24 1.13 -6.92
N THR A 97 2.44 0.56 -6.99
CA THR A 97 2.74 -0.59 -7.86
C THR A 97 2.18 -1.91 -7.33
N GLN A 98 2.07 -2.05 -6.01
CA GLN A 98 1.60 -3.29 -5.37
C GLN A 98 0.13 -3.58 -5.67
N ILE A 99 -0.75 -2.57 -5.76
CA ILE A 99 -2.19 -2.64 -6.13
C ILE A 99 -3.09 -3.48 -5.20
N PHE A 100 -2.56 -4.50 -4.52
CA PHE A 100 -3.31 -5.41 -3.65
C PHE A 100 -3.33 -4.90 -2.20
N PHE A 101 -4.50 -4.47 -1.73
CA PHE A 101 -4.69 -4.04 -0.35
C PHE A 101 -6.09 -4.35 0.19
N PHE A 102 -6.22 -4.44 1.52
CA PHE A 102 -7.43 -4.91 2.20
C PHE A 102 -8.60 -3.93 2.21
N SER A 103 -8.37 -2.64 2.02
CA SER A 103 -9.44 -1.64 2.03
C SER A 103 -10.24 -1.53 0.72
N ALA A 104 -9.78 -2.10 -0.39
CA ALA A 104 -10.55 -2.13 -1.63
C ALA A 104 -10.24 -3.31 -2.56
N THR A 105 -9.01 -3.41 -3.09
CA THR A 105 -8.70 -4.36 -4.20
C THR A 105 -8.91 -5.82 -3.80
N ILE A 106 -8.46 -6.23 -2.61
CA ILE A 106 -8.58 -7.63 -2.18
C ILE A 106 -10.05 -8.04 -2.00
N PRO A 107 -10.89 -7.33 -1.21
CA PRO A 107 -12.31 -7.63 -1.11
C PRO A 107 -13.03 -7.62 -2.46
N LEU A 108 -12.71 -6.65 -3.34
CA LEU A 108 -13.29 -6.57 -4.67
C LEU A 108 -13.01 -7.84 -5.47
N LEU A 109 -11.75 -8.29 -5.54
CA LEU A 109 -11.38 -9.50 -6.26
C LEU A 109 -12.03 -10.76 -5.71
N LEU A 110 -12.18 -10.85 -4.39
CA LEU A 110 -12.84 -11.99 -3.73
C LEU A 110 -14.37 -12.00 -3.93
N SER A 111 -14.96 -10.86 -4.29
CA SER A 111 -16.40 -10.76 -4.61
C SER A 111 -16.74 -11.16 -6.05
N LEU A 112 -15.74 -11.25 -6.93
CA LEU A 112 -15.93 -11.66 -8.32
C LEU A 112 -16.21 -13.16 -8.39
N GLU A 113 -17.00 -13.58 -9.38
CA GLU A 113 -17.30 -15.00 -9.66
C GLU A 113 -16.08 -15.82 -10.16
N LEU A 114 -14.88 -15.26 -10.06
CA LEU A 114 -13.63 -15.93 -10.38
C LEU A 114 -13.19 -16.79 -9.20
N PRO A 115 -12.53 -17.95 -9.42
CA PRO A 115 -12.03 -18.83 -8.36
C PRO A 115 -10.76 -18.27 -7.68
N VAL A 116 -10.78 -17.01 -7.26
CA VAL A 116 -9.68 -16.33 -6.57
C VAL A 116 -9.81 -16.55 -5.06
N LYS A 117 -8.74 -17.08 -4.44
CA LYS A 117 -8.65 -17.26 -2.99
C LYS A 117 -7.81 -16.14 -2.39
N LEU A 118 -8.03 -15.84 -1.10
CA LEU A 118 -7.23 -14.82 -0.38
C LEU A 118 -5.73 -15.05 -0.51
N TRP A 119 -5.26 -16.30 -0.42
CA TRP A 119 -3.85 -16.63 -0.57
C TRP A 119 -3.28 -16.26 -1.96
N HIS A 120 -4.08 -16.30 -3.03
CA HIS A 120 -3.63 -15.83 -4.35
C HIS A 120 -3.31 -14.33 -4.31
N CYS A 121 -4.15 -13.52 -3.66
CA CYS A 121 -3.91 -12.09 -3.49
C CYS A 121 -2.64 -11.82 -2.69
N LEU A 122 -2.39 -12.58 -1.61
CA LEU A 122 -1.19 -12.44 -0.79
C LEU A 122 0.08 -12.81 -1.59
N VAL A 123 0.04 -13.91 -2.34
CA VAL A 123 1.16 -14.31 -3.22
C VAL A 123 1.42 -13.25 -4.29
N LEU A 124 0.37 -12.71 -4.90
CA LEU A 124 0.50 -11.64 -5.91
C LEU A 124 1.07 -10.36 -5.31
N PHE A 125 0.66 -9.98 -4.10
CA PHE A 125 1.24 -8.84 -3.39
C PHE A 125 2.75 -9.02 -3.20
N VAL A 126 3.18 -10.19 -2.70
CA VAL A 126 4.61 -10.50 -2.50
C VAL A 126 5.35 -10.51 -3.83
N LEU A 127 4.84 -11.21 -4.84
CA LEU A 127 5.47 -11.29 -6.17
C LEU A 127 5.61 -9.91 -6.82
N ARG A 128 4.55 -9.09 -6.79
CA ARG A 128 4.58 -7.72 -7.32
C ARG A 128 5.57 -6.85 -6.56
N THR A 129 5.68 -7.03 -5.25
CA THR A 129 6.69 -6.36 -4.43
C THR A 129 8.10 -6.76 -4.88
N LEU A 130 8.39 -8.05 -4.96
CA LEU A 130 9.70 -8.57 -5.37
C LEU A 130 10.12 -8.09 -6.76
N ILE A 131 9.19 -7.99 -7.70
CA ILE A 131 9.46 -7.46 -9.05
C ILE A 131 9.65 -5.94 -9.01
N ALA A 132 8.85 -5.22 -8.22
CA ALA A 132 8.90 -3.77 -8.13
C ALA A 132 10.18 -3.27 -7.45
N LEU A 133 10.66 -3.95 -6.40
CA LEU A 133 11.84 -3.54 -5.63
C LEU A 133 13.06 -3.19 -6.50
N PRO A 134 13.57 -4.08 -7.39
CA PRO A 134 14.73 -3.76 -8.22
C PRO A 134 14.45 -2.69 -9.28
N VAL A 135 13.25 -2.70 -9.88
CA VAL A 135 12.86 -1.72 -10.91
C VAL A 135 12.78 -0.32 -10.32
N LEU A 136 12.15 -0.20 -9.15
CA LEU A 136 12.00 1.07 -8.45
C LEU A 136 13.30 1.52 -7.82
N ALA A 137 14.15 0.61 -7.33
CA ALA A 137 15.46 0.98 -6.82
C ALA A 137 16.34 1.59 -7.92
N LEU A 138 16.34 0.97 -9.11
CA LEU A 138 17.00 1.53 -10.27
C LEU A 138 16.44 2.92 -10.61
N ALA A 139 15.12 3.08 -10.66
CA ALA A 139 14.50 4.37 -10.91
C ALA A 139 14.87 5.42 -9.86
N THR A 140 14.93 5.05 -8.57
CA THR A 140 15.32 5.94 -7.48
C THR A 140 16.75 6.45 -7.66
N HIS A 141 17.72 5.56 -7.92
CA HIS A 141 19.14 5.94 -8.13
C HIS A 141 19.38 6.74 -9.41
N LEU A 142 18.49 6.65 -10.40
CA LEU A 142 18.58 7.45 -11.63
C LEU A 142 18.05 8.88 -11.43
N LEU A 143 17.15 9.09 -10.46
CA LEU A 143 16.44 10.35 -10.25
C LEU A 143 16.98 11.16 -9.06
N PHE A 144 17.63 10.53 -8.10
CA PHE A 144 18.13 11.11 -6.84
C PHE A 144 19.52 10.61 -6.51
#